data_AF-A0A4R0QIG9-F1
#
_entry.id   AF-A0A4R0QIG9-F1
#
_cell.length_a   1.000
_cell.length_b   1.000
_cell.length_c   1.000
_cell.angle_alpha   90.00
_cell.angle_beta   90.00
_cell.angle_gamma   90.00
#
_symmetry.space_group_name_H-M   'P 1'
#
loop_
_entity.id
_entity.type
_entity.pdbx_description
1 polymer ?
#
loop_
_entity_poly.entity_id
_entity_poly.type
_entity_poly.pdbx_seq_one_letter_code
_entity_poly.pdbx_strand_id
1 'polypeptide(L)'
;MKFGLNDYFRMWKKRGIRLPLSYFFETHLFDIIHHTDTHIWLPKEKYIDTPKNFENGTFYMSSWNGTIKLATSIAIDLFSLNPKDVALVDVGCGKGKVLCVWNKMFPYAKNIIGLDYSPHLVEICKRNLKRISALNVEIICGDAADIELDYDCEAFIFYLYNPFDSKILDKFLNKISNKRVVIIYNNPIHKGALIDKGFNEFFDKESWHPNANFAIFSNLTPP
;
A
#
# COMPACT_ATOMS: atom_id res chain seq x y z
N MET A 1 10.90 17.07 5.26
CA MET A 1 10.04 18.27 5.41
C MET A 1 9.61 18.39 6.87
N LYS A 2 9.49 19.61 7.41
CA LYS A 2 8.99 19.82 8.77
C LYS A 2 7.46 19.87 8.73
N PHE A 3 6.80 18.87 9.32
CA PHE A 3 5.36 18.85 9.50
C PHE A 3 4.99 19.59 10.80
N GLY A 4 3.86 20.32 10.82
CA GLY A 4 3.37 21.01 12.00
C GLY A 4 1.96 21.59 11.85
N LEU A 5 1.60 22.52 12.74
CA LEU A 5 0.27 23.13 12.80
C LEU A 5 -0.17 23.80 11.49
N ASN A 6 0.78 24.38 10.75
CA ASN A 6 0.50 24.98 9.45
C ASN A 6 -0.02 23.94 8.44
N ASP A 7 0.45 22.70 8.47
CA ASP A 7 -0.05 21.64 7.59
C ASP A 7 -1.50 21.28 7.93
N TYR A 8 -1.85 21.19 9.21
CA TYR A 8 -3.24 21.02 9.66
C TYR A 8 -4.15 22.16 9.25
N PHE A 9 -3.68 23.40 9.38
CA PHE A 9 -4.44 24.57 8.96
C PHE A 9 -4.68 24.59 7.45
N ARG A 10 -3.70 24.18 6.64
CA ARG A 10 -3.88 24.01 5.18
C ARG A 10 -4.91 22.93 4.86
N MET A 11 -4.89 21.81 5.58
CA MET A 11 -5.90 20.75 5.42
C MET A 11 -7.31 21.26 5.74
N TRP A 12 -7.46 21.98 6.86
CA TRP A 12 -8.71 22.59 7.29
C TRP A 12 -9.25 23.55 6.22
N LYS A 13 -8.42 24.49 5.73
CA LYS A 13 -8.80 25.43 4.68
C LYS A 13 -9.22 24.73 3.38
N LYS A 14 -8.59 23.61 3.03
CA LYS A 14 -8.83 22.91 1.77
C LYS A 14 -10.06 22.00 1.78
N ARG A 15 -10.35 21.31 2.90
CA ARG A 15 -11.40 20.28 2.97
C ARG A 15 -12.24 20.30 4.26
N GLY A 16 -12.24 21.40 4.99
CA GLY A 16 -12.96 21.53 6.26
C GLY A 16 -12.36 20.71 7.40
N ILE A 17 -13.02 20.72 8.56
CA ILE A 17 -12.47 20.18 9.83
C ILE A 17 -12.29 18.65 9.81
N ARG A 18 -13.02 17.94 8.95
CA ARG A 18 -12.95 16.48 8.86
C ARG A 18 -11.57 15.99 8.42
N LEU A 19 -10.93 16.66 7.45
CA LEU A 19 -9.61 16.26 6.95
C LEU A 19 -8.48 16.28 7.99
N PRO A 20 -8.21 17.39 8.71
CA PRO A 20 -7.15 17.39 9.71
C PRO A 20 -7.39 16.37 10.83
N LEU A 21 -8.65 16.18 11.27
CA LEU A 21 -9.00 15.18 12.27
C LEU A 21 -8.74 13.75 11.75
N SER A 22 -9.28 13.40 10.58
CA SER A 22 -9.02 12.09 9.97
C SER A 22 -7.54 11.87 9.72
N TYR A 23 -6.80 12.87 9.20
CA TYR A 23 -5.36 12.76 9.01
C TYR A 23 -4.62 12.45 10.31
N PHE A 24 -4.97 13.13 11.41
CA PHE A 24 -4.37 12.86 12.72
C PHE A 24 -4.60 11.41 13.15
N PHE A 25 -5.85 10.96 13.22
CA PHE A 25 -6.16 9.61 13.71
C PHE A 25 -5.71 8.48 12.76
N GLU A 26 -5.81 8.70 11.45
CA GLU A 26 -5.50 7.68 10.45
C GLU A 26 -4.01 7.54 10.15
N THR A 27 -3.22 8.59 10.36
CA THR A 27 -1.81 8.60 9.96
C THR A 27 -0.88 9.11 11.06
N HIS A 28 -1.01 10.36 11.50
CA HIS A 28 -0.02 10.98 12.39
C HIS A 28 0.01 10.36 13.79
N LEU A 29 -1.14 10.00 14.36
CA LEU A 29 -1.22 9.37 15.69
C LEU A 29 -0.47 8.04 15.73
N PHE A 30 -0.52 7.26 14.64
CA PHE A 30 0.25 6.02 14.53
C PHE A 30 1.75 6.29 14.65
N ASP A 31 2.24 7.34 13.98
CA ASP A 31 3.65 7.71 14.00
C ASP A 31 4.10 8.17 15.38
N ILE A 32 3.24 8.91 16.09
CA ILE A 32 3.46 9.29 17.49
C ILE A 32 3.57 8.05 18.39
N ILE A 33 2.60 7.13 18.30
CA ILE A 33 2.53 5.93 19.15
C ILE A 33 3.70 4.97 18.87
N HIS A 34 4.09 4.83 17.60
CA HIS A 34 5.10 3.88 17.17
C HIS A 34 6.48 4.48 16.90
N HIS A 35 6.63 5.77 17.17
CA HIS A 35 7.82 6.57 16.88
C HIS A 35 8.29 6.45 15.42
N THR A 36 7.38 6.22 14.46
CA THR A 36 7.70 6.01 13.04
C THR A 36 7.62 7.32 12.23
N ASP A 37 8.12 7.30 10.99
CA ASP A 37 7.96 8.39 9.99
C ASP A 37 7.31 7.79 8.75
N THR A 38 5.99 7.77 8.71
CA THR A 38 5.18 7.29 7.59
C THR A 38 4.23 8.38 7.08
N HIS A 39 3.73 9.26 7.94
CA HIS A 39 2.60 10.11 7.61
C HIS A 39 2.95 11.29 6.67
N ILE A 40 4.21 11.74 6.69
CA ILE A 40 4.65 12.90 5.90
C ILE A 40 4.81 12.48 4.44
N TRP A 41 3.91 12.99 3.60
CA TRP A 41 3.98 12.85 2.13
C TRP A 41 5.31 13.38 1.56
N LEU A 42 5.76 12.85 0.43
CA LEU A 42 6.96 13.34 -0.27
C LEU A 42 6.57 13.65 -1.72
N PRO A 43 6.54 14.94 -2.12
CA PRO A 43 6.35 15.31 -3.53
C PRO A 43 7.43 14.69 -4.40
N LYS A 44 7.08 14.31 -5.64
CA LYS A 44 7.99 13.63 -6.56
C LYS A 44 9.24 14.46 -6.86
N GLU A 45 9.11 15.78 -6.94
CA GLU A 45 10.20 16.73 -7.22
C GLU A 45 11.22 16.81 -6.07
N LYS A 46 10.90 16.24 -4.90
CA LYS A 46 11.77 16.21 -3.72
C LYS A 46 12.42 14.84 -3.51
N TYR A 47 12.22 13.89 -4.41
CA TYR A 47 12.96 12.64 -4.36
C TYR A 47 14.43 12.93 -4.63
N ILE A 48 15.29 12.34 -3.82
CA ILE A 48 16.74 12.47 -3.99
C ILE A 48 17.31 11.44 -4.96
N ASP A 49 16.54 10.37 -5.22
CA ASP A 49 16.90 9.28 -6.12
C ASP A 49 16.13 9.41 -7.43
N THR A 50 16.70 8.88 -8.51
CA THR A 50 16.03 8.76 -9.82
C THR A 50 16.14 7.31 -10.32
N PRO A 51 15.38 6.37 -9.71
CA PRO A 51 15.42 4.96 -10.07
C PRO A 51 14.91 4.69 -11.51
N LYS A 52 15.04 3.44 -11.97
CA LYS A 52 14.44 2.99 -13.23
C LYS A 52 12.93 3.29 -13.24
N ASN A 53 12.41 3.69 -14.41
CA ASN A 53 11.02 4.11 -14.62
C ASN A 53 10.53 5.22 -13.66
N PHE A 54 11.43 6.06 -13.12
CA PHE A 54 11.06 7.14 -12.21
C PHE A 54 10.02 8.10 -12.81
N GLU A 55 10.09 8.37 -14.13
CA GLU A 55 9.09 9.14 -14.86
C GLU A 55 7.66 8.61 -14.72
N ASN A 56 7.49 7.28 -14.61
CA ASN A 56 6.21 6.58 -14.47
C ASN A 56 5.75 6.45 -13.00
N GLY A 57 6.62 6.77 -12.04
CA GLY A 57 6.29 6.76 -10.62
C GLY A 57 5.50 7.99 -10.15
N THR A 58 5.04 7.98 -8.91
CA THR A 58 4.27 9.08 -8.30
C THR A 58 4.92 9.62 -7.03
N PHE A 59 4.27 10.60 -6.38
CA PHE A 59 4.65 11.10 -5.06
C PHE A 59 4.31 10.08 -3.96
N TYR A 60 5.04 10.11 -2.86
CA TYR A 60 4.74 9.27 -1.70
C TYR A 60 3.58 9.86 -0.89
N MET A 61 2.62 9.01 -0.53
CA MET A 61 1.57 9.31 0.43
C MET A 61 1.21 8.07 1.25
N SER A 62 1.03 8.26 2.56
CA SER A 62 0.58 7.17 3.45
C SER A 62 -0.90 6.84 3.21
N SER A 63 -1.21 5.55 3.10
CA SER A 63 -2.57 5.05 3.27
C SER A 63 -3.09 5.29 4.69
N TRP A 64 -4.40 5.40 4.84
CA TRP A 64 -5.07 5.51 6.13
C TRP A 64 -5.11 4.17 6.87
N ASN A 65 -4.78 4.19 8.17
CA ASN A 65 -4.71 3.00 9.01
C ASN A 65 -6.01 2.19 9.01
N GLY A 66 -7.16 2.84 9.12
CA GLY A 66 -8.48 2.23 9.04
C GLY A 66 -8.79 1.64 7.67
N THR A 67 -8.40 2.33 6.59
CA THR A 67 -8.55 1.82 5.21
C THR A 67 -7.74 0.54 5.00
N ILE A 68 -6.47 0.52 5.43
CA ILE A 68 -5.62 -0.67 5.34
C ILE A 68 -6.26 -1.86 6.06
N LYS A 69 -6.66 -1.65 7.32
CA LYS A 69 -7.27 -2.69 8.16
C LYS A 69 -8.54 -3.24 7.52
N LEU A 70 -9.47 -2.35 7.18
CA LEU A 70 -10.77 -2.72 6.64
C LEU A 70 -10.63 -3.44 5.30
N ALA A 71 -9.88 -2.88 4.35
CA ALA A 71 -9.72 -3.46 3.03
C ALA A 71 -9.06 -4.84 3.08
N THR A 72 -8.07 -5.02 3.94
CA THR A 72 -7.39 -6.32 4.08
C THR A 72 -8.29 -7.37 4.72
N SER A 73 -9.03 -7.01 5.78
CA SER A 73 -10.00 -7.93 6.39
C SER A 73 -11.07 -8.36 5.39
N ILE A 74 -11.66 -7.43 4.64
CA ILE A 74 -12.66 -7.77 3.61
C ILE A 74 -12.05 -8.68 2.54
N ALA A 75 -10.83 -8.42 2.07
CA ALA A 75 -10.17 -9.25 1.07
C ALA A 75 -9.94 -10.69 1.58
N ILE A 76 -9.49 -10.84 2.83
CA ILE A 76 -9.32 -12.15 3.47
C ILE A 76 -10.66 -12.89 3.57
N ASP A 77 -11.69 -12.21 4.07
CA ASP A 77 -13.00 -12.82 4.31
C ASP A 77 -13.70 -13.20 3.00
N LEU A 78 -13.68 -12.33 1.98
CA LEU A 78 -14.31 -12.56 0.67
C LEU A 78 -13.80 -13.82 -0.01
N PHE A 79 -12.53 -14.15 0.16
CA PHE A 79 -11.91 -15.32 -0.48
C PHE A 79 -11.62 -16.45 0.50
N SER A 80 -12.11 -16.36 1.75
CA SER A 80 -11.89 -17.33 2.81
C SER A 80 -10.43 -17.75 2.99
N LEU A 81 -9.51 -16.78 2.87
CA LEU A 81 -8.08 -17.04 2.93
C LEU A 81 -7.59 -17.08 4.39
N ASN A 82 -6.57 -17.87 4.67
CA ASN A 82 -5.89 -17.83 5.96
C ASN A 82 -4.69 -16.86 5.89
N PRO A 83 -4.63 -15.80 6.71
CA PRO A 83 -3.50 -14.85 6.70
C PRO A 83 -2.13 -15.49 6.93
N LYS A 84 -2.07 -16.69 7.53
CA LYS A 84 -0.82 -17.44 7.75
C LYS A 84 -0.26 -18.07 6.47
N ASP A 85 -1.11 -18.29 5.47
CA ASP A 85 -0.81 -19.06 4.27
C ASP A 85 -0.82 -18.19 3.00
N VAL A 86 -1.06 -16.88 3.11
CA VAL A 86 -0.96 -15.92 2.01
C VAL A 86 0.35 -15.14 2.03
N ALA A 87 0.73 -14.61 0.87
CA ALA A 87 1.76 -13.58 0.76
C ALA A 87 1.12 -12.19 0.71
N LEU A 88 1.35 -11.39 1.75
CA LEU A 88 0.91 -9.99 1.84
C LEU A 88 1.98 -9.09 1.21
N VAL A 89 1.68 -8.46 0.06
CA VAL A 89 2.65 -7.67 -0.70
C VAL A 89 2.18 -6.22 -0.88
N ASP A 90 2.93 -5.27 -0.32
CA ASP A 90 2.68 -3.83 -0.48
C ASP A 90 3.54 -3.30 -1.63
N VAL A 91 2.91 -2.90 -2.74
CA VAL A 91 3.61 -2.44 -3.95
C VAL A 91 3.64 -0.92 -3.99
N GLY A 92 4.85 -0.36 -4.02
CA GLY A 92 5.09 1.04 -3.69
C GLY A 92 4.97 1.28 -2.18
N CYS A 93 5.61 0.43 -1.38
CA CYS A 93 5.45 0.45 0.07
C CYS A 93 5.93 1.75 0.74
N GLY A 94 6.73 2.54 0.03
CA GLY A 94 7.26 3.81 0.46
C GLY A 94 7.93 3.70 1.83
N LYS A 95 7.40 4.43 2.81
CA LYS A 95 7.93 4.40 4.19
C LYS A 95 7.37 3.27 5.07
N GLY A 96 6.59 2.34 4.52
CA GLY A 96 6.19 1.09 5.16
C GLY A 96 4.92 1.14 6.01
N LYS A 97 3.98 2.07 5.74
CA LYS A 97 2.76 2.19 6.55
C LYS A 97 1.95 0.89 6.56
N VAL A 98 1.66 0.34 5.38
CA VAL A 98 0.83 -0.86 5.21
C VAL A 98 1.51 -2.05 5.88
N LEU A 99 2.81 -2.23 5.63
CA LEU A 99 3.63 -3.26 6.27
C LEU A 99 3.59 -3.19 7.80
N CYS A 100 3.72 -1.99 8.37
CA CYS A 100 3.63 -1.79 9.81
C CYS A 100 2.25 -2.17 10.36
N VAL A 101 1.17 -1.89 9.62
CA VAL A 101 -0.19 -2.27 10.00
C VAL A 101 -0.39 -3.79 9.87
N TRP A 102 0.02 -4.39 8.76
CA TRP A 102 -0.08 -5.84 8.52
C TRP A 102 0.72 -6.65 9.52
N ASN A 103 1.96 -6.28 9.84
CA ASN A 103 2.75 -6.97 10.87
C ASN A 103 2.03 -7.01 12.23
N LYS A 104 1.26 -5.97 12.57
CA LYS A 104 0.48 -5.93 13.81
C LYS A 104 -0.85 -6.70 13.72
N MET A 105 -1.49 -6.72 12.55
CA MET A 105 -2.74 -7.46 12.34
C MET A 105 -2.52 -8.97 12.22
N PHE A 106 -1.43 -9.36 11.57
CA PHE A 106 -1.13 -10.73 11.18
C PHE A 106 0.26 -11.14 11.66
N PRO A 107 0.50 -11.17 12.99
CA PRO A 107 1.83 -11.46 13.56
C PRO A 107 2.38 -12.86 13.22
N TYR A 108 1.53 -13.74 12.68
CA TYR A 108 1.88 -15.11 12.27
C TYR A 108 1.88 -15.30 10.74
N ALA A 109 1.70 -14.23 9.96
CA ALA A 109 1.87 -14.32 8.51
C ALA A 109 3.34 -14.67 8.20
N LYS A 110 3.54 -15.67 7.35
CA LYS A 110 4.88 -16.11 6.94
C LYS A 110 5.54 -15.09 6.01
N ASN A 111 4.74 -14.48 5.14
CA ASN A 111 5.18 -13.69 4.00
C ASN A 111 4.55 -12.29 4.06
N ILE A 112 5.29 -11.31 4.60
CA ILE A 112 4.95 -9.89 4.50
C ILE A 112 6.07 -9.19 3.73
N ILE A 113 5.76 -8.65 2.56
CA ILE A 113 6.74 -8.12 1.61
C ILE A 113 6.41 -6.68 1.25
N GLY A 114 7.40 -5.80 1.33
CA GLY A 114 7.34 -4.44 0.79
C GLY A 114 8.20 -4.29 -0.45
N LEU A 115 7.63 -3.79 -1.54
CA LEU A 115 8.35 -3.44 -2.76
C LEU A 115 8.32 -1.93 -2.95
N ASP A 116 9.49 -1.31 -3.09
CA ASP A 116 9.59 0.09 -3.51
C ASP A 116 10.88 0.32 -4.30
N TYR A 117 10.79 1.11 -5.37
CA TYR A 117 11.92 1.43 -6.24
C TYR A 117 12.88 2.50 -5.69
N SER A 118 12.53 3.22 -4.62
CA SER A 118 13.30 4.34 -4.06
C SER A 118 14.15 3.84 -2.89
N PRO A 119 15.49 3.80 -3.04
CA PRO A 119 16.38 3.43 -1.95
C PRO A 119 16.19 4.30 -0.71
N HIS A 120 15.96 5.61 -0.88
CA HIS A 120 15.71 6.52 0.24
C HIS A 120 14.44 6.17 1.03
N LEU A 121 13.32 5.90 0.35
CA LEU A 121 12.08 5.51 1.03
C LEU A 121 12.20 4.14 1.70
N VAL A 122 12.83 3.19 1.02
CA VAL A 122 13.15 1.86 1.57
C VAL A 122 13.96 1.97 2.87
N GLU A 123 14.94 2.85 2.93
CA GLU A 123 15.73 3.04 4.16
C GLU A 123 14.89 3.64 5.30
N ILE A 124 13.94 4.53 5.00
CA ILE A 124 12.97 5.00 6.00
C ILE A 124 12.06 3.85 6.45
N CYS A 125 11.57 3.03 5.51
CA CYS A 125 10.73 1.88 5.78
C CYS A 125 11.41 0.90 6.74
N LYS A 126 12.65 0.49 6.46
CA LYS A 126 13.44 -0.40 7.33
C LYS A 126 13.58 0.16 8.74
N ARG A 127 13.86 1.46 8.89
CA ARG A 127 13.92 2.12 10.20
C ARG A 127 12.58 2.10 10.93
N ASN A 128 11.47 2.31 10.22
CA ASN A 128 10.13 2.24 10.80
C ASN A 128 9.76 0.83 11.27
N LEU A 129 10.05 -0.19 10.46
CA LEU A 129 9.82 -1.59 10.80
C LEU A 129 10.63 -2.01 12.03
N LYS A 130 11.90 -1.58 12.12
CA LYS A 130 12.74 -1.80 13.30
C LYS A 130 12.14 -1.20 14.57
N ARG A 131 11.55 0.01 14.50
CA ARG A 131 10.94 0.69 15.65
C ARG A 131 9.72 -0.03 16.22
N ILE A 132 9.02 -0.82 15.40
CA ILE A 132 7.87 -1.62 15.82
C ILE A 132 8.19 -3.11 16.00
N SER A 133 9.49 -3.48 15.98
CA SER A 133 9.95 -4.87 16.07
C SER A 133 9.33 -5.80 15.01
N ALA A 134 9.06 -5.27 13.81
CA ALA A 134 8.62 -6.05 12.66
C ALA A 134 9.83 -6.73 11.99
N LEU A 135 10.22 -7.88 12.53
CA LEU A 135 11.42 -8.61 12.08
C LEU A 135 11.16 -9.57 10.91
N ASN A 136 9.89 -9.95 10.68
CA ASN A 136 9.50 -10.92 9.65
C ASN A 136 8.95 -10.24 8.39
N VAL A 137 9.41 -9.01 8.10
CA VAL A 137 9.01 -8.27 6.91
C VAL A 137 10.18 -8.20 5.95
N GLU A 138 10.00 -8.74 4.75
CA GLU A 138 10.97 -8.63 3.66
C GLU A 138 10.80 -7.28 2.94
N ILE A 139 11.92 -6.63 2.60
CA ILE A 139 11.92 -5.39 1.83
C ILE A 139 12.76 -5.55 0.57
N ILE A 140 12.10 -5.43 -0.57
CA ILE A 140 12.69 -5.49 -1.90
C ILE A 140 12.82 -4.05 -2.43
N CYS A 141 14.06 -3.61 -2.62
CA CYS A 141 14.34 -2.33 -3.28
C CYS A 141 14.46 -2.56 -4.79
N GLY A 142 13.42 -2.26 -5.55
CA GLY A 142 13.40 -2.60 -6.98
C GLY A 142 12.17 -2.08 -7.72
N ASP A 143 12.25 -2.16 -9.04
CA ASP A 143 11.16 -1.77 -9.93
C ASP A 143 10.10 -2.89 -10.02
N ALA A 144 8.84 -2.55 -9.85
CA ALA A 144 7.72 -3.51 -9.94
C ALA A 144 7.59 -4.15 -11.32
N ALA A 145 8.07 -3.49 -12.38
CA ALA A 145 8.10 -4.06 -13.72
C ALA A 145 9.08 -5.23 -13.88
N ASP A 146 10.04 -5.39 -12.96
CA ASP A 146 11.10 -6.40 -13.03
C ASP A 146 10.99 -7.45 -11.91
N ILE A 147 9.98 -7.37 -11.03
CA ILE A 147 9.91 -8.25 -9.86
C ILE A 147 9.66 -9.71 -10.24
N GLU A 148 10.27 -10.61 -9.50
CA GLU A 148 9.98 -12.04 -9.48
C GLU A 148 9.40 -12.38 -8.11
N LEU A 149 8.24 -13.04 -8.08
CA LEU A 149 7.54 -13.40 -6.84
C LEU A 149 7.36 -14.91 -6.79
N ASP A 150 8.26 -15.57 -6.09
CA ASP A 150 8.25 -17.00 -5.84
C ASP A 150 8.25 -17.26 -4.33
N TYR A 151 7.05 -17.43 -3.78
CA TYR A 151 6.80 -17.61 -2.36
C TYR A 151 5.85 -18.79 -2.16
N ASP A 152 6.18 -19.64 -1.19
CA ASP A 152 5.27 -20.70 -0.75
C ASP A 152 4.05 -20.07 -0.06
N CYS A 153 2.94 -20.01 -0.79
CA CYS A 153 1.69 -19.42 -0.33
C CYS A 153 0.50 -19.95 -1.15
N GLU A 154 -0.69 -19.89 -0.57
CA GLU A 154 -1.94 -20.26 -1.22
C GLU A 154 -2.39 -19.19 -2.23
N ALA A 155 -2.16 -17.92 -1.91
CA ALA A 155 -2.49 -16.77 -2.74
C ALA A 155 -1.64 -15.55 -2.36
N PHE A 156 -1.51 -14.63 -3.30
CA PHE A 156 -0.97 -13.29 -3.07
C PHE A 156 -2.10 -12.30 -2.79
N ILE A 157 -1.91 -11.46 -1.78
CA ILE A 157 -2.74 -10.27 -1.56
C ILE A 157 -1.85 -9.05 -1.81
N PHE A 158 -2.07 -8.38 -2.94
CA PHE A 158 -1.36 -7.15 -3.27
C PHE A 158 -2.13 -5.93 -2.76
N TYR A 159 -1.41 -4.99 -2.15
CA TYR A 159 -1.93 -3.67 -1.83
C TYR A 159 -1.30 -2.63 -2.75
N LEU A 160 -2.14 -1.89 -3.48
CA LEU A 160 -1.73 -0.84 -4.40
C LEU A 160 -2.36 0.49 -3.96
N TYR A 161 -1.57 1.56 -3.85
CA TYR A 161 -2.09 2.92 -3.74
C TYR A 161 -1.58 3.82 -4.87
N ASN A 162 -1.97 3.47 -6.10
CA ASN A 162 -1.53 4.11 -7.34
C ASN A 162 0.00 4.29 -7.39
N PRO A 163 0.80 3.23 -7.19
CA PRO A 163 2.25 3.35 -7.01
C PRO A 163 2.99 3.87 -8.25
N PHE A 164 2.38 3.73 -9.43
CA PHE A 164 2.90 4.11 -10.73
C PHE A 164 1.74 4.24 -11.73
N ASP A 165 2.05 4.71 -12.94
CA ASP A 165 1.09 4.86 -14.03
C ASP A 165 0.61 3.53 -14.64
N SER A 166 -0.29 3.62 -15.61
CA SER A 166 -0.86 2.47 -16.30
C SER A 166 0.17 1.63 -17.06
N LYS A 167 1.30 2.19 -17.50
CA LYS A 167 2.34 1.46 -18.26
C LYS A 167 3.07 0.48 -17.35
N ILE A 168 3.44 0.92 -16.15
CA ILE A 168 4.08 0.02 -15.16
C ILE A 168 3.06 -0.92 -14.55
N LEU A 169 1.81 -0.47 -14.35
CA LEU A 169 0.73 -1.35 -13.92
C LEU A 169 0.48 -2.50 -14.88
N ASP A 170 0.42 -2.26 -16.19
CA ASP A 170 0.25 -3.33 -17.17
C ASP A 170 1.38 -4.38 -17.07
N LYS A 171 2.63 -3.94 -17.00
CA LYS A 171 3.80 -4.84 -16.83
C LYS A 171 3.73 -5.64 -15.54
N PHE A 172 3.38 -4.98 -14.44
CA PHE A 172 3.22 -5.64 -13.14
C PHE A 172 2.10 -6.68 -13.17
N LEU A 173 0.92 -6.33 -13.70
CA LEU A 173 -0.21 -7.25 -13.81
C LEU A 173 0.12 -8.46 -14.69
N ASN A 174 0.85 -8.29 -15.80
CA ASN A 174 1.31 -9.40 -16.64
C ASN A 174 2.20 -10.41 -15.88
N LYS A 175 2.97 -9.94 -14.88
CA LYS A 175 3.84 -10.80 -14.07
C LYS A 175 3.09 -11.61 -13.01
N ILE A 176 1.90 -11.16 -12.61
CA ILE A 176 1.14 -11.79 -11.51
C ILE A 176 -0.15 -12.47 -11.98
N SER A 177 -0.61 -12.24 -13.21
CA SER A 177 -1.91 -12.74 -13.71
C SER A 177 -2.02 -14.27 -13.75
N ASN A 178 -0.88 -14.98 -13.83
CA ASN A 178 -0.83 -16.43 -13.80
C ASN A 178 -0.81 -17.02 -12.38
N LYS A 179 -0.84 -16.18 -11.33
CA LYS A 179 -0.85 -16.60 -9.92
C LYS A 179 -2.27 -16.47 -9.34
N ARG A 180 -2.51 -17.08 -8.17
CA ARG A 180 -3.72 -16.85 -7.36
C ARG A 180 -3.61 -15.51 -6.67
N VAL A 181 -4.43 -14.54 -7.03
CA VAL A 181 -4.20 -13.13 -6.68
C VAL A 181 -5.47 -12.42 -6.26
N VAL A 182 -5.40 -11.74 -5.12
CA VAL A 182 -6.33 -10.70 -4.68
C VAL A 182 -5.59 -9.35 -4.68
N ILE A 183 -6.20 -8.31 -5.23
CA ILE A 183 -5.63 -6.96 -5.29
C ILE A 183 -6.55 -6.01 -4.53
N ILE A 184 -6.02 -5.44 -3.45
CA ILE A 184 -6.60 -4.30 -2.76
C ILE A 184 -6.05 -3.04 -3.43
N TYR A 185 -6.91 -2.29 -4.12
CA TYR A 185 -6.51 -1.08 -4.82
C TYR A 185 -7.13 0.16 -4.15
N ASN A 186 -6.32 0.90 -3.39
CA ASN A 186 -6.72 2.15 -2.77
C ASN A 186 -6.85 3.26 -3.82
N ASN A 187 -8.01 3.94 -3.84
CA ASN A 187 -8.37 4.98 -4.80
C ASN A 187 -8.07 4.56 -6.25
N PRO A 188 -8.71 3.50 -6.75
CA PRO A 188 -8.31 2.84 -7.99
C PRO A 188 -8.57 3.72 -9.23
N ILE A 189 -7.52 4.34 -9.79
CA ILE A 189 -7.64 5.21 -10.98
C ILE A 189 -7.53 4.44 -12.30
N HIS A 190 -6.99 3.21 -12.27
CA HIS A 190 -6.71 2.38 -13.45
C HIS A 190 -7.49 1.06 -13.44
N LYS A 191 -8.76 1.07 -13.00
CA LYS A 191 -9.62 -0.14 -12.91
C LYS A 191 -9.65 -0.96 -14.20
N GLY A 192 -9.75 -0.29 -15.36
CA GLY A 192 -9.80 -0.96 -16.68
C GLY A 192 -8.61 -1.88 -16.92
N ALA A 193 -7.40 -1.48 -16.52
CA ALA A 193 -6.20 -2.30 -16.70
C ALA A 193 -6.26 -3.63 -15.92
N LEU A 194 -6.96 -3.67 -14.78
CA LEU A 194 -7.15 -4.90 -14.01
C LEU A 194 -8.17 -5.82 -14.71
N ILE A 195 -9.27 -5.26 -15.17
CA ILE A 195 -10.33 -5.99 -15.89
C ILE A 195 -9.80 -6.60 -17.18
N ASP A 196 -9.02 -5.84 -17.97
CA ASP A 196 -8.40 -6.30 -19.21
C ASP A 196 -7.41 -7.46 -18.99
N LYS A 197 -6.90 -7.62 -17.77
CA LYS A 197 -6.01 -8.72 -17.35
C LYS A 197 -6.73 -9.87 -16.67
N GLY A 198 -8.06 -9.87 -16.65
CA GLY A 198 -8.88 -10.94 -16.09
C GLY A 198 -9.11 -10.87 -14.58
N PHE A 199 -8.85 -9.72 -13.95
CA PHE A 199 -9.21 -9.49 -12.56
C PHE A 199 -10.62 -8.89 -12.46
N ASN A 200 -11.54 -9.62 -11.85
CA ASN A 200 -12.91 -9.15 -11.62
C ASN A 200 -12.98 -8.27 -10.36
N GLU A 201 -13.82 -7.23 -10.37
CA GLU A 201 -14.11 -6.42 -9.18
C GLU A 201 -15.14 -7.16 -8.30
N PHE A 202 -14.80 -7.40 -7.03
CA PHE A 202 -15.67 -8.08 -6.07
C PHE A 202 -16.21 -7.17 -4.98
N PHE A 203 -15.54 -6.03 -4.75
CA PHE A 203 -15.94 -5.06 -3.76
C PHE A 203 -15.47 -3.68 -4.18
N ASP A 204 -16.30 -2.68 -3.94
CA ASP A 204 -15.95 -1.27 -4.09
C ASP A 204 -16.51 -0.49 -2.91
N LYS A 205 -15.70 0.43 -2.40
CA LYS A 205 -16.10 1.38 -1.38
C LYS A 205 -15.67 2.77 -1.79
N GLU A 206 -16.64 3.61 -2.07
CA GLU A 206 -16.48 5.05 -2.16
C GLU A 206 -16.68 5.75 -0.81
N SER A 207 -16.07 6.92 -0.67
CA SER A 207 -16.14 7.74 0.52
C SER A 207 -15.84 9.20 0.21
N TRP A 208 -15.95 10.04 1.23
CA TRP A 208 -15.76 11.49 1.13
C TRP A 208 -14.31 11.92 0.80
N HIS A 209 -13.34 11.01 0.91
CA HIS A 209 -11.92 11.30 0.69
C HIS A 209 -11.25 10.15 -0.09
N PRO A 210 -10.38 10.44 -1.08
CA PRO A 210 -9.70 9.42 -1.88
C PRO A 210 -8.99 8.33 -1.06
N ASN A 211 -8.34 8.71 0.05
CA ASN A 211 -7.62 7.78 0.93
C ASN A 211 -8.56 6.83 1.74
N ALA A 212 -9.87 7.07 1.71
CA ALA A 212 -10.89 6.18 2.26
C ALA A 212 -11.61 5.35 1.18
N ASN A 213 -11.23 5.52 -0.09
CA ASN A 213 -11.79 4.76 -1.20
C ASN A 213 -10.89 3.57 -1.50
N PHE A 214 -11.47 2.42 -1.79
CA PHE A 214 -10.73 1.27 -2.30
C PHE A 214 -11.68 0.30 -3.00
N ALA A 215 -11.12 -0.53 -3.86
CA ALA A 215 -11.79 -1.67 -4.44
C ALA A 215 -10.93 -2.92 -4.29
N ILE A 216 -11.58 -4.08 -4.35
CA ILE A 216 -10.93 -5.39 -4.28
C ILE A 216 -11.19 -6.11 -5.60
N PHE A 217 -10.10 -6.50 -6.26
CA PHE A 217 -10.11 -7.25 -7.50
C PHE A 217 -9.49 -8.63 -7.28
N SER A 218 -9.89 -9.61 -8.07
CA SER A 218 -9.29 -10.94 -7.97
C SER A 218 -9.47 -11.73 -9.25
N ASN A 219 -8.56 -12.66 -9.51
CA ASN A 219 -8.74 -13.73 -10.50
C ASN A 219 -9.19 -15.05 -9.85
N LEU A 220 -9.43 -15.03 -8.54
CA LEU A 220 -10.09 -16.10 -7.80
C LEU A 220 -11.61 -15.95 -7.89
N THR A 221 -12.31 -17.06 -7.72
CA THR A 221 -13.74 -17.08 -7.42
C THR A 221 -13.90 -17.27 -5.91
N PRO A 222 -14.72 -16.46 -5.22
CA PRO A 222 -15.13 -16.72 -3.84
C PRO A 222 -15.74 -18.13 -3.71
N PRO A 223 -15.61 -18.78 -2.54
CA PRO A 223 -16.17 -20.10 -2.30
C PRO A 223 -17.71 -20.15 -2.31
#